data_AF-A0A1D3U9X1-F1
#
_entry.id   AF-A0A1D3U9X1-F1
#
_cell.length_a   1.000
_cell.length_b   1.000
_cell.length_c   1.000
_cell.angle_alpha   90.00
_cell.angle_beta   90.00
_cell.angle_gamma   90.00
#
_symmetry.space_group_name_H-M   'P 1'
#
loop_
_entity.id
_entity.type
_entity.pdbx_description
1 polymer ?
#
loop_
_entity_poly.entity_id
_entity_poly.type
_entity_poly.pdbx_seq_one_letter_code
_entity_poly.pdbx_strand_id
1 'polypeptide(L)'
;MCASENISSVKDDFIGYLEEHDVINHLSRVLLKLFEEKEKPSDAIKFIREHLNNAGSDVSLDDLKRENLFLRQENQRLTIKFEELNDALKKLTAKGT
;
A
#
# COMPACT_ATOMS: atom_id res chain seq x y z
N MET A 1 23.16 -24.94 -28.51
CA MET A 1 21.98 -24.61 -27.68
C MET A 1 22.06 -23.11 -27.43
N CYS A 2 21.54 -22.25 -28.33
CA CYS A 2 22.06 -20.86 -28.37
C CYS A 2 21.10 -19.70 -28.72
N ALA A 3 19.81 -19.91 -29.01
CA ALA A 3 18.93 -18.77 -29.32
C ALA A 3 17.61 -18.82 -28.56
N SER A 4 17.00 -20.01 -28.47
CA SER A 4 15.75 -20.23 -27.74
C SER A 4 15.89 -20.01 -26.23
N GLU A 5 16.98 -20.48 -25.61
CA GLU A 5 17.24 -20.27 -24.18
C GLU A 5 17.45 -18.80 -23.82
N ASN A 6 18.14 -18.04 -24.69
CA ASN A 6 18.41 -16.62 -24.45
C ASN A 6 17.13 -15.76 -24.60
N ILE A 7 16.22 -16.15 -25.50
CA ILE A 7 14.91 -15.50 -25.62
C ILE A 7 14.01 -15.84 -24.42
N SER A 8 14.12 -17.06 -23.88
CA SER A 8 13.39 -17.44 -22.66
C SER A 8 13.87 -16.61 -21.47
N SER A 9 15.19 -16.53 -21.25
CA SER A 9 15.73 -15.78 -20.11
C SER A 9 15.36 -14.29 -20.16
N VAL A 10 15.44 -13.67 -21.34
CA VAL A 10 15.04 -12.25 -21.51
C VAL A 10 13.54 -12.04 -21.23
N LYS A 11 12.68 -13.00 -21.59
CA LYS A 11 11.25 -12.93 -21.28
C LYS A 11 11.00 -13.10 -19.78
N ASP A 12 11.66 -14.05 -19.15
CA ASP A 12 11.50 -14.34 -17.73
C ASP A 12 11.98 -13.14 -16.88
N ASP A 13 13.09 -12.52 -17.26
CA ASP A 13 13.59 -11.28 -16.62
C ASP A 13 12.59 -10.13 -16.77
N PHE A 14 11.98 -9.97 -17.95
CA PHE A 14 10.98 -8.93 -18.17
C PHE A 14 9.68 -9.19 -17.40
N ILE A 15 9.23 -10.45 -17.33
CA ILE A 15 8.07 -10.82 -16.51
C ILE A 15 8.38 -10.53 -15.03
N GLY A 16 9.56 -10.93 -14.56
CA GLY A 16 10.02 -10.63 -13.20
C GLY A 16 10.04 -9.13 -12.92
N TYR A 17 10.49 -8.31 -13.85
CA TYR A 17 10.42 -6.85 -13.74
C TYR A 17 8.98 -6.34 -13.61
N LEU A 18 8.05 -6.83 -14.43
CA LEU A 18 6.64 -6.42 -14.37
C LEU A 18 5.97 -6.83 -13.05
N GLU A 19 6.36 -7.97 -12.48
CA GLU A 19 5.89 -8.44 -11.18
C GLU A 19 6.52 -7.64 -10.02
N GLU A 20 7.85 -7.43 -10.04
CA GLU A 20 8.59 -6.68 -9.03
C GLU A 20 8.06 -5.24 -8.88
N HIS A 21 7.72 -4.61 -10.01
CA HIS A 21 7.18 -3.24 -10.03
C HIS A 21 5.64 -3.17 -10.00
N ASP A 22 4.96 -4.28 -9.72
CA ASP A 22 3.50 -4.39 -9.59
C ASP A 22 2.71 -3.91 -10.83
N VAL A 23 3.35 -3.91 -12.01
CA VAL A 23 2.78 -3.41 -13.27
C VAL A 23 1.55 -4.22 -13.66
N ILE A 24 1.63 -5.56 -13.53
CA ILE A 24 0.54 -6.47 -13.88
C ILE A 24 -0.68 -6.26 -12.98
N ASN A 25 -0.47 -6.17 -11.67
CA ASN A 25 -1.53 -5.95 -10.70
C ASN A 25 -2.22 -4.61 -10.93
N HIS A 26 -1.43 -3.56 -11.19
CA HIS A 26 -1.94 -2.22 -11.46
C HIS A 26 -2.84 -2.19 -12.70
N LEU A 27 -2.36 -2.73 -13.82
CA LEU A 27 -3.16 -2.84 -15.05
C LEU A 27 -4.43 -3.67 -14.81
N SER A 28 -4.30 -4.79 -14.08
CA SER A 28 -5.43 -5.69 -13.76
C SER A 28 -6.52 -4.99 -12.96
N ARG A 29 -6.16 -4.14 -11.99
CA ARG A 29 -7.14 -3.36 -11.19
C ARG A 29 -7.91 -2.35 -12.02
N VAL A 30 -7.24 -1.64 -12.93
CA VAL A 30 -7.92 -0.68 -13.82
C VAL A 30 -8.87 -1.39 -14.79
N LEU A 31 -8.47 -2.56 -15.31
CA LEU A 31 -9.34 -3.39 -16.12
C LEU A 31 -10.53 -3.95 -15.33
N LEU A 32 -10.31 -4.33 -14.07
CA LEU A 32 -11.39 -4.76 -13.18
C LEU A 32 -12.39 -3.63 -12.92
N LYS A 33 -11.91 -2.40 -12.64
CA LYS A 33 -12.79 -1.22 -12.50
C LYS A 33 -13.63 -1.01 -13.77
N LEU A 34 -13.01 -1.08 -14.94
CA LEU A 34 -13.74 -1.00 -16.21
C LEU A 34 -14.77 -2.14 -16.36
N PHE A 35 -14.45 -3.35 -15.89
CA PHE A 35 -15.35 -4.49 -15.88
C PHE A 35 -16.54 -4.31 -14.91
N GLU A 36 -16.33 -3.64 -13.77
CA GLU A 36 -17.37 -3.39 -12.75
C GLU A 36 -18.32 -2.26 -13.12
N GLU A 37 -17.96 -1.38 -14.07
CA GLU A 37 -18.84 -0.28 -14.51
C GLU A 37 -20.21 -0.80 -14.99
N LYS A 38 -21.28 -0.32 -14.34
CA LYS A 38 -22.67 -0.68 -14.63
C LYS A 38 -23.09 -0.25 -16.03
N GLU A 39 -22.65 0.92 -16.46
CA GLU A 39 -22.78 1.41 -17.82
C GLU A 39 -21.38 1.57 -18.41
N LYS A 40 -21.06 0.80 -19.45
CA LYS A 40 -19.72 0.85 -20.04
C LYS A 40 -19.47 2.23 -20.65
N PRO A 41 -18.32 2.86 -20.37
CA PRO A 41 -17.98 4.14 -20.98
C PRO A 41 -17.94 3.99 -22.49
N SER A 42 -18.45 5.00 -23.21
CA SER A 42 -18.42 5.03 -24.67
C SER A 42 -17.00 5.01 -25.24
N ASP A 43 -16.02 5.50 -24.46
CA ASP A 43 -14.59 5.43 -24.77
C ASP A 43 -13.84 4.74 -23.63
N ALA A 44 -13.67 3.42 -23.76
CA ALA A 44 -12.96 2.59 -22.79
C ALA A 44 -11.46 2.93 -22.70
N ILE A 45 -10.83 3.38 -23.78
CA ILE A 45 -9.39 3.71 -23.78
C ILE A 45 -9.16 5.00 -22.99
N LYS A 46 -10.04 5.99 -23.15
CA LYS A 46 -10.00 7.20 -22.35
C LYS A 46 -10.19 6.89 -20.86
N PHE A 47 -11.15 6.03 -20.51
CA PHE A 47 -11.36 5.57 -19.13
C PHE A 47 -10.09 4.95 -18.55
N ILE A 48 -9.47 4.00 -19.27
CA ILE A 48 -8.25 3.34 -18.82
C ILE A 48 -7.13 4.36 -18.59
N ARG A 49 -6.92 5.30 -19.52
CA ARG A 49 -5.87 6.34 -19.39
C ARG A 49 -6.05 7.20 -18.15
N GLU A 50 -7.27 7.64 -17.88
CA GLU A 50 -7.58 8.46 -16.69
C GLU A 50 -7.35 7.68 -15.38
N HIS A 51 -7.73 6.40 -15.36
CA HIS A 51 -7.62 5.56 -14.17
C HIS A 51 -6.21 5.00 -13.93
N LEU A 52 -5.36 4.91 -14.96
CA LEU A 52 -3.94 4.61 -14.82
C LEU A 52 -3.15 5.80 -14.26
N ASN A 53 -3.48 7.02 -14.66
CA ASN A 53 -2.78 8.22 -14.20
C ASN A 53 -3.12 8.61 -12.74
N ASN A 54 -4.32 8.25 -12.26
CA ASN A 54 -4.81 8.66 -10.94
C ASN A 54 -4.48 7.66 -9.81
N ALA A 55 -3.83 6.55 -10.11
CA ALA A 55 -3.60 5.49 -9.14
C ALA A 55 -2.32 5.66 -8.28
N GLY A 56 -1.62 6.80 -8.40
CA GLY A 56 -0.54 7.19 -7.46
C GLY A 56 -1.01 7.45 -6.01
N SER A 57 -2.32 7.32 -5.74
CA SER A 57 -2.94 7.44 -4.42
C SER A 57 -3.36 6.09 -3.82
N ASP A 58 -3.21 4.97 -4.53
CA ASP A 58 -3.72 3.67 -4.07
C ASP A 58 -2.73 3.03 -3.09
N VAL A 59 -2.46 3.72 -1.96
CA VAL A 59 -2.12 3.00 -0.74
C VAL A 59 -3.24 1.99 -0.58
N SER A 60 -2.93 0.70 -0.71
CA SER A 60 -3.92 -0.36 -0.60
C SER A 60 -4.75 -0.10 0.65
N LEU A 61 -6.09 -0.15 0.54
CA LEU A 61 -6.97 0.03 1.69
C LEU A 61 -6.55 -0.86 2.86
N ASP A 62 -6.01 -2.04 2.57
CA ASP A 62 -5.50 -2.98 3.56
C ASP A 62 -4.16 -2.54 4.18
N ASP A 63 -3.27 -1.90 3.43
CA ASP A 63 -2.05 -1.30 3.97
C ASP A 63 -2.38 -0.10 4.86
N LEU A 64 -3.34 0.73 4.44
CA LEU A 64 -3.90 1.83 5.24
C LEU A 64 -4.52 1.32 6.55
N LYS A 65 -5.28 0.22 6.52
CA LYS A 65 -5.85 -0.40 7.72
C LYS A 65 -4.76 -0.96 8.64
N ARG A 66 -3.73 -1.61 8.07
CA ARG A 66 -2.62 -2.17 8.84
C ARG A 66 -1.82 -1.06 9.52
N GLU A 67 -1.51 0.00 8.80
CA GLU A 67 -0.83 1.18 9.33
C GLU A 67 -1.67 1.86 10.40
N ASN A 68 -2.98 2.04 10.18
CA ASN A 68 -3.87 2.62 11.18
C ASN A 68 -3.93 1.80 12.47
N LEU A 69 -3.99 0.47 12.35
CA LEU A 69 -3.97 -0.44 13.51
C LEU A 69 -2.65 -0.33 14.28
N PHE A 70 -1.52 -0.36 13.57
CA PHE A 70 -0.19 -0.21 14.16
C PHE A 70 -0.05 1.13 14.89
N LEU A 71 -0.42 2.23 14.25
CA LEU A 71 -0.36 3.57 14.84
C LEU A 71 -1.24 3.67 16.09
N ARG A 72 -2.44 3.07 16.09
CA ARG A 72 -3.32 3.06 17.27
C ARG A 72 -2.71 2.29 18.44
N GLN A 73 -2.12 1.12 18.18
CA GLN A 73 -1.45 0.33 19.21
C GLN A 73 -0.26 1.09 19.81
N GLU A 74 0.55 1.72 18.96
CA GLU A 74 1.71 2.48 19.42
C GLU A 74 1.30 3.73 20.22
N ASN A 75 0.24 4.41 19.79
CA ASN A 75 -0.30 5.57 20.51
C ASN A 75 -0.83 5.16 21.90
N GLN A 76 -1.53 4.02 21.99
CA GLN A 76 -1.97 3.48 23.28
C GLN A 76 -0.79 3.11 24.19
N ARG A 77 0.24 2.46 23.64
CA ARG A 77 1.46 2.11 24.37
C ARG A 77 2.19 3.36 24.90
N LEU A 78 2.29 4.40 24.07
CA LEU A 78 2.92 5.67 24.44
C LEU A 78 2.10 6.41 25.51
N THR A 79 0.77 6.38 25.42
CA THR A 79 -0.14 6.99 26.41
C THR A 79 0.04 6.35 27.78
N ILE A 80 0.08 5.01 27.86
CA ILE A 80 0.32 4.29 29.14
C ILE A 80 1.66 4.69 29.75
N LYS A 81 2.74 4.68 28.95
CA LYS A 81 4.07 5.08 29.46
C LYS A 81 4.10 6.54 29.93
N PHE A 82 3.38 7.42 29.24
CA PHE A 82 3.28 8.82 29.62
C PHE A 82 2.58 8.96 30.98
N GLU A 83 1.48 8.25 31.20
CA GLU A 83 0.76 8.22 32.48
C GLU A 83 1.63 7.68 33.61
N GLU A 84 2.32 6.55 33.41
CA GLU A 84 3.22 5.94 34.40
C GLU A 84 4.35 6.89 34.80
N LEU A 85 5.00 7.53 33.83
CA LEU A 85 6.08 8.49 34.08
C LEU A 85 5.56 9.73 34.81
N ASN A 86 4.40 10.24 34.42
CA ASN A 86 3.80 11.40 35.07
C ASN A 86 3.42 11.10 36.52
N ASP A 87 2.90 9.91 36.80
CA ASP A 87 2.58 9.46 38.16
C ASP A 87 3.82 9.24 39.01
N ALA A 88 4.89 8.67 38.44
CA ALA A 88 6.17 8.54 39.11
C ALA A 88 6.75 9.92 39.46
N LEU A 89 6.68 10.87 38.52
CA LEU A 89 7.16 12.23 38.69
C LEU A 89 6.38 12.96 39.78
N LYS A 90 5.04 12.87 39.79
CA LYS A 90 4.20 13.41 40.87
C LYS A 90 4.56 12.85 42.24
N LYS A 91 4.78 11.53 42.34
CA LYS A 91 5.18 10.87 43.60
C LYS A 91 6.53 11.37 44.10
N LEU A 92 7.50 11.57 43.20
CA LEU A 92 8.82 12.10 43.53
C LEU A 92 8.74 13.57 43.96
N THR A 93 7.99 14.41 43.25
CA THR A 93 7.81 15.83 43.61
C THR A 93 7.07 15.99 44.94
N ALA A 94 6.12 15.11 45.25
CA ALA A 94 5.39 15.13 46.52
C ALA A 94 6.20 14.59 47.72
N LYS A 95 7.28 13.84 47.47
CA LYS A 95 8.19 13.33 48.52
C LYS A 95 9.36 14.26 48.83
N GLY A 96 9.62 15.24 47.96
CA GLY A 96 10.72 16.20 48.04
C GLY A 96 10.36 17.54 48.70
N THR A 97 9.10 17.72 49.12
CA THR A 97 8.60 18.83 49.95
C THR A 97 8.15 18.30 51.29
#